data_AF-A0A1D2WBD8-F1
#
_entry.id   AF-A0A1D2WBD8-F1
#
_cell.length_a   1.000
_cell.length_b   1.000
_cell.length_c   1.000
_cell.angle_alpha   90.00
_cell.angle_beta   90.00
_cell.angle_gamma   90.00
#
_symmetry.space_group_name_H-M   'P 1'
#
loop_
_entity.id
_entity.type
_entity.pdbx_description
1 polymer ?
#
loop_
_entity_poly.entity_id
_entity_poly.type
_entity_poly.pdbx_seq_one_letter_code
_entity_poly.pdbx_strand_id
1 'polypeptide(L)'
;MLTVTGTRILDEALNKGILNLEKALADGIEVREKIDKIMVNQAKKWQEKMFSHAEGEFLAVLFKYEDDLSRCIKCFACKDSCPICYCSDCSLKSEIPEWVNNTEIPPKPLFHMERLMHMVDSCINCGQCEDVCPADIPLSKISHEINGNLREMFDYTPGIDDALPPFSYFLIKRD
;
A
#
# COMPACT_ATOMS: atom_id res chain seq x y z
N MET A 1 13.20 -17.54 3.15
CA MET A 1 14.62 -17.92 3.39
C MET A 1 15.30 -16.68 3.96
N LEU A 2 16.11 -16.78 5.02
CA LEU A 2 16.74 -15.60 5.63
C LEU A 2 17.80 -15.00 4.69
N THR A 3 17.94 -13.67 4.70
CA THR A 3 19.05 -12.99 4.04
C THR A 3 20.37 -13.31 4.75
N VAL A 4 21.51 -13.03 4.12
CA VAL A 4 22.84 -13.21 4.73
C VAL A 4 22.93 -12.52 6.09
N THR A 5 22.40 -11.29 6.17
CA THR A 5 22.31 -10.52 7.41
C THR A 5 21.42 -11.21 8.45
N GLY A 6 20.26 -11.72 8.02
CA GLY A 6 19.32 -12.43 8.90
C GLY A 6 19.93 -13.72 9.48
N THR A 7 20.65 -14.50 8.68
CA THR A 7 21.34 -15.72 9.13
C THR A 7 22.42 -15.38 10.16
N ARG A 8 23.25 -14.37 9.91
CA ARG A 8 24.30 -13.94 10.86
C ARG A 8 23.72 -13.54 12.21
N ILE A 9 22.63 -12.77 12.22
CA ILE A 9 21.97 -12.33 13.46
C ILE A 9 21.44 -13.53 14.24
N LEU A 10 20.80 -14.48 13.55
CA LEU A 10 20.28 -15.69 14.17
C LEU A 10 21.41 -16.53 14.80
N ASP A 11 22.50 -16.74 14.08
CA ASP A 11 23.64 -17.52 14.54
C ASP A 11 24.33 -16.88 15.75
N GLU A 12 24.50 -15.55 15.75
CA GLU A 12 25.07 -14.83 16.91
C GLU A 12 24.19 -14.96 18.16
N ALA A 13 22.87 -14.89 18.00
CA ALA A 13 21.92 -15.04 19.11
C ALA A 13 21.92 -16.47 19.67
N LEU A 14 22.06 -17.47 18.81
CA LEU A 14 22.24 -18.87 19.20
C LEU A 14 23.54 -19.08 19.98
N ASN A 15 24.66 -18.58 19.45
CA ASN A 15 25.98 -18.73 20.07
C ASN A 15 26.06 -18.05 21.45
N LYS A 16 25.31 -16.96 21.66
CA LYS A 16 25.21 -16.29 22.96
C LYS A 16 24.20 -16.93 23.92
N GLY A 17 23.50 -18.00 23.50
CA GLY A 17 22.48 -18.67 24.30
C GLY A 17 21.24 -17.80 24.58
N ILE A 18 20.99 -16.78 23.75
CA ILE A 18 19.83 -15.88 23.89
C ILE A 18 18.56 -16.56 23.39
N LEU A 19 18.69 -17.44 22.41
CA LEU A 19 17.58 -18.16 21.79
C LEU A 19 17.78 -19.67 21.90
N ASN A 20 16.67 -20.38 22.10
CA ASN A 20 16.58 -21.82 21.92
C ASN A 20 15.77 -22.10 20.65
N LEU A 21 16.26 -23.01 19.81
CA LEU A 21 15.54 -23.47 18.63
C LEU A 21 15.05 -24.89 18.83
N GLU A 22 13.79 -25.11 18.51
CA GLU A 22 13.20 -26.43 18.39
C GLU A 22 12.79 -26.66 16.94
N LYS A 23 13.02 -27.89 16.45
CA LYS A 23 12.53 -28.26 15.13
C LYS A 23 11.01 -28.28 15.16
N ALA A 24 10.39 -27.67 14.15
CA ALA A 24 8.96 -27.79 13.96
C ALA A 24 8.57 -29.27 13.80
N LEU A 25 7.47 -29.67 14.45
CA LEU A 25 6.91 -31.01 14.32
C LEU A 25 6.53 -31.27 12.85
N ALA A 26 6.89 -32.43 12.31
CA ALA A 26 6.62 -32.79 10.91
C ALA A 26 5.13 -32.70 10.58
N ASP A 27 4.27 -33.27 11.43
CA ASP A 27 2.81 -33.19 11.30
C ASP A 27 2.32 -31.73 11.33
N GLY A 28 2.95 -30.89 12.14
CA GLY A 28 2.62 -29.47 12.24
C GLY A 28 2.96 -28.69 10.96
N ILE A 29 4.04 -29.07 10.27
CA ILE A 29 4.40 -28.49 8.96
C ILE A 29 3.35 -28.88 7.93
N GLU A 30 2.99 -30.17 7.84
CA GLU A 30 2.00 -30.65 6.86
C GLU A 30 0.62 -30.02 7.09
N VAL A 31 0.19 -29.89 8.34
CA VAL A 31 -1.08 -29.22 8.69
C VAL A 31 -1.04 -27.75 8.30
N ARG A 32 0.06 -27.03 8.57
CA ARG A 32 0.22 -25.62 8.18
C ARG A 32 0.17 -25.45 6.67
N GLU A 33 0.84 -26.29 5.90
CA GLU A 33 0.80 -26.24 4.43
C GLU A 33 -0.61 -26.47 3.89
N LYS A 34 -1.39 -27.39 4.48
CA LYS A 34 -2.79 -27.62 4.10
C LYS A 34 -3.65 -26.40 4.40
N ILE A 35 -3.52 -25.84 5.60
CA ILE A 35 -4.28 -24.64 6.01
C ILE A 35 -3.91 -23.46 5.13
N ASP A 36 -2.63 -23.22 4.88
CA ASP A 36 -2.14 -22.13 4.03
C ASP A 36 -2.72 -22.20 2.62
N LYS A 37 -2.70 -23.38 1.99
CA LYS A 37 -3.34 -23.58 0.67
C LYS A 37 -4.84 -23.23 0.68
N ILE A 38 -5.56 -23.60 1.74
CA ILE A 38 -6.99 -23.26 1.87
C ILE A 38 -7.17 -21.75 2.01
N MET A 39 -6.38 -21.11 2.88
CA MET A 39 -6.45 -19.66 3.11
C MET A 39 -6.09 -18.86 1.85
N VAL A 40 -5.02 -19.24 1.15
CA VAL A 40 -4.60 -18.60 -0.12
C VAL A 40 -5.69 -18.75 -1.18
N ASN A 41 -6.28 -19.94 -1.33
CA ASN A 41 -7.37 -20.15 -2.29
C ASN A 41 -8.61 -19.33 -1.94
N GLN A 42 -8.94 -19.20 -0.65
CA GLN A 42 -10.04 -18.36 -0.20
C GLN A 42 -9.74 -16.87 -0.45
N ALA A 43 -8.54 -16.41 -0.15
CA ALA A 43 -8.11 -15.04 -0.38
C ALA A 43 -8.19 -14.67 -1.87
N LYS A 44 -7.71 -15.54 -2.78
CA LYS A 44 -7.81 -15.34 -4.23
C LYS A 44 -9.25 -15.19 -4.71
N LYS A 45 -10.16 -16.06 -4.25
CA LYS A 45 -11.59 -15.97 -4.58
C LYS A 45 -12.21 -14.64 -4.14
N TRP A 46 -11.84 -14.14 -2.96
CA TRP A 46 -12.32 -12.85 -2.48
C TRP A 46 -11.70 -11.68 -3.23
N GLN A 47 -10.40 -11.75 -3.56
CA GLN A 47 -9.74 -10.74 -4.41
C GLN A 47 -10.41 -10.65 -5.77
N GLU A 48 -10.66 -11.77 -6.46
CA GLU A 48 -11.41 -11.79 -7.72
C GLU A 48 -12.81 -11.17 -7.55
N LYS A 49 -13.53 -11.53 -6.49
CA LYS A 49 -14.86 -10.95 -6.24
C LYS A 49 -14.82 -9.43 -6.00
N MET A 50 -13.77 -8.93 -5.34
CA MET A 50 -13.65 -7.51 -4.96
C MET A 50 -13.06 -6.65 -6.07
N PHE A 51 -12.19 -7.22 -6.91
CA PHE A 51 -11.33 -6.50 -7.85
C PHE A 51 -11.39 -7.02 -9.30
N SER A 52 -12.28 -7.96 -9.65
CA SER A 52 -12.47 -8.38 -11.05
C SER A 52 -12.92 -7.26 -12.00
N HIS A 53 -13.23 -6.07 -11.48
CA HIS A 53 -13.63 -4.89 -12.25
C HIS A 53 -12.57 -3.78 -12.14
N ALA A 54 -11.37 -4.10 -11.65
CA ALA A 54 -10.25 -3.17 -11.43
C ALA A 54 -9.53 -2.77 -12.73
N GLU A 55 -10.03 -3.17 -13.90
CA GLU A 55 -9.48 -2.82 -15.21
C GLU A 55 -9.76 -1.37 -15.63
N GLY A 56 -10.20 -0.52 -14.70
CA GLY A 56 -10.44 0.89 -14.96
C GLY A 56 -9.12 1.64 -15.09
N GLU A 57 -9.00 2.45 -16.14
CA GLU A 57 -8.05 3.56 -16.16
C GLU A 57 -8.16 4.37 -14.85
N PHE A 58 -7.06 4.98 -14.40
CA PHE A 58 -6.98 5.70 -13.12
C PHE A 58 -8.20 6.59 -12.82
N LEU A 59 -8.70 7.32 -13.85
CA LEU A 59 -9.88 8.17 -13.73
C LEU A 59 -11.18 7.40 -13.53
N ALA A 60 -11.35 6.24 -14.16
CA ALA A 60 -12.53 5.40 -13.99
C ALA A 60 -12.67 4.91 -12.55
N VAL A 61 -11.55 4.57 -11.90
CA VAL A 61 -11.55 4.21 -10.48
C VAL A 61 -11.96 5.41 -9.62
N LEU A 62 -11.43 6.62 -9.89
CA LEU A 62 -11.84 7.82 -9.16
C LEU A 62 -13.34 8.10 -9.27
N PHE A 63 -13.92 7.99 -10.47
CA PHE A 63 -15.37 8.19 -10.67
C PHE A 63 -16.20 7.10 -10.00
N LYS A 64 -15.73 5.84 -10.02
CA LYS A 64 -16.40 4.72 -9.35
C LYS A 64 -16.58 4.95 -7.84
N TYR A 65 -15.63 5.64 -7.20
CA TYR A 65 -15.65 5.94 -5.78
C TYR A 65 -15.98 7.41 -5.46
N GLU A 66 -16.59 8.15 -6.40
CA GLU A 66 -16.89 9.58 -6.21
C GLU A 66 -17.75 9.83 -4.97
N ASP A 67 -18.80 9.02 -4.77
CA ASP A 67 -19.69 9.12 -3.61
C ASP A 67 -18.94 8.90 -2.28
N ASP A 68 -18.02 7.93 -2.23
CA ASP A 68 -17.20 7.69 -1.04
C ASP A 68 -16.22 8.84 -0.80
N LEU A 69 -15.55 9.29 -1.85
CA LEU A 69 -14.57 10.37 -1.82
C LEU A 69 -15.20 11.74 -1.49
N SER A 70 -16.49 11.92 -1.80
CA SER A 70 -17.29 13.11 -1.47
C SER A 70 -17.54 13.28 0.03
N ARG A 71 -17.33 12.22 0.84
CA ARG A 71 -17.41 12.29 2.31
C ARG A 71 -16.13 12.82 2.95
N CYS A 72 -15.06 13.06 2.18
CA CYS A 72 -13.78 13.48 2.72
C CYS A 72 -13.85 14.87 3.36
N ILE A 73 -13.35 14.97 4.59
CA ILE A 73 -13.31 16.22 5.37
C ILE A 73 -11.93 16.88 5.39
N LYS A 74 -10.99 16.44 4.53
CA LYS A 74 -9.59 16.91 4.48
C LYS A 74 -8.90 16.95 5.85
N CYS A 75 -9.13 15.96 6.70
CA CYS A 75 -8.48 15.86 8.02
C CYS A 75 -6.99 15.46 7.94
N PHE A 76 -6.51 15.02 6.77
CA PHE A 76 -5.16 14.53 6.51
C PHE A 76 -4.70 13.32 7.33
N ALA A 77 -5.58 12.70 8.12
CA ALA A 77 -5.23 11.52 8.92
C ALA A 77 -4.63 10.40 8.06
N CYS A 78 -5.22 10.11 6.90
CA CYS A 78 -4.73 9.11 5.95
C CYS A 78 -3.38 9.45 5.29
N LYS A 79 -2.98 10.72 5.31
CA LYS A 79 -1.65 11.17 4.88
C LYS A 79 -0.66 11.00 6.03
N ASP A 80 -1.01 11.49 7.20
CA ASP A 80 -0.11 11.56 8.33
C ASP A 80 0.12 10.18 8.98
N SER A 81 -0.79 9.20 8.80
CA SER A 81 -0.58 7.80 9.20
C SER A 81 0.22 6.97 8.19
N CYS A 82 0.47 7.49 6.99
CA CYS A 82 1.03 6.70 5.90
C CYS A 82 2.57 6.67 5.96
N PRO A 83 3.21 5.49 6.06
CA PRO A 83 4.66 5.38 6.26
C PRO A 83 5.49 5.84 5.06
N ILE A 84 4.92 5.84 3.85
CA ILE A 84 5.61 6.30 2.62
C ILE A 84 5.48 7.82 2.42
N CYS A 85 4.80 8.53 3.31
CA CYS A 85 4.51 9.96 3.15
C CYS A 85 5.40 10.82 4.02
N TYR A 86 6.63 11.03 3.56
CA TYR A 86 7.70 11.71 4.31
C TYR A 86 8.09 13.09 3.76
N CYS A 87 7.35 13.63 2.78
CA CYS A 87 7.66 14.93 2.18
C CYS A 87 7.64 16.05 3.22
N SER A 88 8.69 16.89 3.24
CA SER A 88 8.75 18.11 4.07
C SER A 88 7.69 19.12 3.63
N ASP A 89 7.58 19.32 2.32
CA ASP A 89 6.58 20.16 1.68
C ASP A 89 5.62 19.29 0.87
N CYS A 90 4.33 19.40 1.18
CA CYS A 90 3.29 18.56 0.60
C CYS A 90 2.34 19.41 -0.23
N SER A 91 2.21 19.10 -1.52
CA SER A 91 1.25 19.75 -2.44
C SER A 91 -0.20 19.68 -1.92
N LEU A 92 -0.56 18.62 -1.19
CA LEU A 92 -1.87 18.48 -0.54
C LEU A 92 -2.15 19.48 0.59
N LYS A 93 -1.10 20.08 1.18
CA LYS A 93 -1.19 21.09 2.25
C LYS A 93 -0.79 22.49 1.74
N SER A 94 -0.41 22.62 0.47
CA SER A 94 0.03 23.86 -0.16
C SER A 94 -1.13 24.54 -0.91
N GLU A 95 -1.15 25.87 -0.96
CA GLU A 95 -2.11 26.63 -1.78
C GLU A 95 -1.87 26.42 -3.28
N ILE A 96 -0.69 25.91 -3.62
CA ILE A 96 -0.26 25.60 -4.98
C ILE A 96 -0.02 24.08 -5.07
N PRO A 97 -0.61 23.39 -6.06
CA PRO A 97 -1.35 23.95 -7.19
C PRO A 97 -2.83 24.27 -6.88
N GLU A 98 -3.38 25.31 -7.53
CA GLU A 98 -4.73 25.83 -7.28
C GLU A 98 -5.84 24.79 -7.38
N TRP A 99 -5.65 23.73 -8.17
CA TRP A 99 -6.64 22.67 -8.36
C TRP A 99 -6.83 21.76 -7.14
N VAL A 100 -5.91 21.81 -6.17
CA VAL A 100 -6.02 21.08 -4.90
C VAL A 100 -6.82 21.90 -3.86
N ASN A 101 -6.86 23.23 -4.02
CA ASN A 101 -7.46 24.25 -3.13
C ASN A 101 -7.79 23.75 -1.71
N ASN A 102 -6.97 24.12 -0.73
CA ASN A 102 -7.08 23.59 0.65
C ASN A 102 -8.30 24.08 1.44
N THR A 103 -9.09 25.02 0.91
CA THR A 103 -10.21 25.61 1.65
C THR A 103 -11.54 24.89 1.45
N GLU A 104 -11.70 24.14 0.34
CA GLU A 104 -12.98 23.53 -0.03
C GLU A 104 -13.19 22.16 0.65
N ILE A 105 -14.35 21.95 1.28
CA ILE A 105 -14.76 20.68 1.88
C ILE A 105 -16.19 20.36 1.41
N PRO A 106 -16.44 19.19 0.79
CA PRO A 106 -15.47 18.14 0.47
C PRO A 106 -14.46 18.56 -0.62
N PRO A 107 -13.28 17.90 -0.71
CA PRO A 107 -12.30 18.16 -1.77
C PRO A 107 -12.87 17.98 -3.17
N LYS A 108 -12.35 18.76 -4.11
CA LYS A 108 -12.40 18.41 -5.54
C LYS A 108 -11.73 17.06 -5.79
N PRO A 109 -12.18 16.27 -6.79
CA PRO A 109 -11.58 14.97 -7.11
C PRO A 109 -10.05 14.99 -7.32
N LEU A 110 -9.50 16.11 -7.80
CA LEU A 110 -8.06 16.29 -8.03
C LEU A 110 -7.22 16.21 -6.74
N PHE A 111 -7.77 16.54 -5.58
CA PHE A 111 -7.09 16.33 -4.29
C PHE A 111 -6.79 14.84 -4.05
N HIS A 112 -7.77 13.98 -4.33
CA HIS A 112 -7.63 12.53 -4.16
C HIS A 112 -6.71 11.94 -5.23
N MET A 113 -6.80 12.44 -6.47
CA MET A 113 -5.88 12.09 -7.55
C MET A 113 -4.42 12.35 -7.17
N GLU A 114 -4.09 13.57 -6.73
CA GLU A 114 -2.75 13.96 -6.30
C GLU A 114 -2.23 12.99 -5.21
N ARG A 115 -3.08 12.73 -4.19
CA ARG A 115 -2.76 11.83 -3.09
C ARG A 115 -2.41 10.42 -3.57
N LEU A 116 -3.24 9.86 -4.45
CA LEU A 116 -3.08 8.50 -4.96
C LEU A 116 -1.88 8.39 -5.89
N MET A 117 -1.68 9.36 -6.79
CA MET A 117 -0.53 9.41 -7.71
C MET A 117 0.82 9.43 -7.00
N HIS A 118 0.95 10.17 -5.90
CA HIS A 118 2.21 10.24 -5.14
C HIS A 118 2.59 8.94 -4.43
N MET A 119 1.65 8.01 -4.30
CA MET A 119 1.84 6.75 -3.59
C MET A 119 1.78 5.52 -4.49
N VAL A 120 1.37 5.70 -5.75
CA VAL A 120 0.83 4.63 -6.59
C VAL A 120 1.83 3.48 -6.82
N ASP A 121 3.11 3.81 -6.89
CA ASP A 121 4.19 2.85 -7.12
C ASP A 121 4.83 2.33 -5.83
N SER A 122 4.54 2.94 -4.68
CA SER A 122 5.22 2.65 -3.41
C SER A 122 4.27 2.06 -2.35
N CYS A 123 2.96 2.10 -2.58
CA CYS A 123 1.96 1.64 -1.63
C CYS A 123 1.90 0.10 -1.55
N ILE A 124 2.21 -0.41 -0.36
CA ILE A 124 2.16 -1.84 -0.02
C ILE A 124 0.76 -2.30 0.44
N ASN A 125 -0.25 -1.42 0.39
CA ASN A 125 -1.63 -1.70 0.81
C ASN A 125 -1.75 -2.11 2.30
N CYS A 126 -1.12 -1.35 3.21
CA CYS A 126 -1.11 -1.64 4.65
C CYS A 126 -2.40 -1.30 5.43
N GLY A 127 -3.39 -0.65 4.79
CA GLY A 127 -4.68 -0.33 5.41
C GLY A 127 -4.70 0.86 6.38
N GLN A 128 -3.55 1.37 6.84
CA GLN A 128 -3.49 2.45 7.84
C GLN A 128 -4.21 3.74 7.45
N CYS A 129 -4.40 4.00 6.15
CA CYS A 129 -5.16 5.15 5.67
C CYS A 129 -6.67 5.01 5.89
N GLU A 130 -7.19 3.79 5.75
CA GLU A 130 -8.60 3.43 5.93
C GLU A 130 -8.95 3.36 7.42
N ASP A 131 -8.09 2.71 8.22
CA ASP A 131 -8.28 2.57 9.68
C ASP A 131 -8.43 3.90 10.43
N VAL A 132 -7.75 4.95 9.95
CA VAL A 132 -7.77 6.28 10.59
C VAL A 132 -8.81 7.23 9.97
N CYS A 133 -9.53 6.79 8.94
CA CYS A 133 -10.46 7.66 8.21
C CYS A 133 -11.74 7.88 9.04
N PRO A 134 -12.03 9.10 9.54
CA PRO A 134 -13.24 9.33 10.33
C PRO A 134 -14.54 9.31 9.51
N ALA A 135 -14.44 9.17 8.18
CA ALA A 135 -15.56 9.15 7.24
C ALA A 135 -15.79 7.77 6.59
N ASP A 136 -15.09 6.73 7.10
CA ASP A 136 -15.16 5.35 6.63
C ASP A 136 -15.03 5.25 5.09
N ILE A 137 -14.06 5.96 4.53
CA ILE A 137 -13.75 5.90 3.10
C ILE A 137 -12.84 4.69 2.87
N PRO A 138 -13.16 3.79 1.91
CA PRO A 138 -12.39 2.55 1.68
C PRO A 138 -11.07 2.82 0.93
N LEU A 139 -10.20 3.64 1.53
CA LEU A 139 -8.98 4.17 0.90
C LEU A 139 -7.99 3.07 0.51
N SER A 140 -7.92 1.98 1.28
CA SER A 140 -7.04 0.85 0.96
C SER A 140 -7.56 0.12 -0.28
N LYS A 141 -8.88 -0.08 -0.37
CA LYS A 141 -9.52 -0.68 -1.55
C LYS A 141 -9.31 0.15 -2.81
N ILE A 142 -9.52 1.47 -2.71
CA ILE A 142 -9.31 2.42 -3.83
C ILE A 142 -7.85 2.37 -4.29
N SER A 143 -6.90 2.44 -3.35
CA SER A 143 -5.47 2.38 -3.66
C SER A 143 -5.08 1.04 -4.31
N HIS A 144 -5.60 -0.08 -3.81
CA HIS A 144 -5.32 -1.40 -4.37
C HIS A 144 -5.80 -1.52 -5.81
N GLU A 145 -6.99 -1.02 -6.11
CA GLU A 145 -7.58 -1.06 -7.45
C GLU A 145 -6.73 -0.28 -8.47
N ILE A 146 -6.22 0.89 -8.07
CA ILE A 146 -5.34 1.70 -8.92
C ILE A 146 -3.95 1.05 -9.08
N ASN A 147 -3.37 0.58 -7.98
CA ASN A 147 -2.00 0.06 -7.98
C ASN A 147 -1.89 -1.28 -8.71
N GLY A 148 -2.95 -2.09 -8.76
CA GLY A 148 -2.96 -3.39 -9.43
C GLY A 148 -2.51 -3.29 -10.88
N ASN A 149 -3.08 -2.34 -11.63
CA ASN A 149 -2.76 -2.10 -13.04
C ASN A 149 -1.28 -1.70 -13.24
N LEU A 150 -0.73 -0.94 -12.29
CA LEU A 150 0.64 -0.46 -12.35
C LEU A 150 1.66 -1.58 -12.09
N ARG A 151 1.34 -2.51 -11.18
CA ARG A 151 2.18 -3.69 -10.92
C ARG A 151 2.31 -4.57 -12.15
N GLU A 152 1.21 -4.79 -12.87
CA GLU A 152 1.20 -5.56 -14.11
C GLU A 152 1.95 -4.85 -15.24
N MET A 153 1.77 -3.52 -15.39
CA MET A 153 2.46 -2.74 -16.43
C MET A 153 3.98 -2.69 -16.27
N PHE A 154 4.48 -2.63 -15.03
CA PHE A 154 5.91 -2.45 -14.74
C PHE A 154 6.60 -3.71 -14.21
N ASP A 155 5.89 -4.84 -14.09
CA ASP A 155 6.36 -6.07 -13.44
C ASP A 155 7.04 -5.78 -12.09
N TYR A 156 6.39 -4.93 -11.30
CA TYR A 156 6.95 -4.39 -10.06
C TYR A 156 6.00 -4.61 -8.89
N THR A 157 6.50 -5.14 -7.78
CA THR A 157 5.71 -5.27 -6.54
C THR A 157 6.40 -4.52 -5.40
N PRO A 158 5.76 -3.45 -4.85
CA PRO A 158 6.36 -2.66 -3.79
C PRO A 158 6.58 -3.49 -2.51
N GLY A 159 7.74 -3.32 -1.90
CA GLY A 159 8.09 -3.92 -0.60
C GLY A 159 8.51 -5.40 -0.64
N ILE A 160 8.78 -5.96 -1.83
CA ILE A 160 9.25 -7.35 -1.98
C ILE A 160 10.76 -7.43 -2.12
N ASP A 161 11.37 -6.54 -2.90
CA ASP A 161 12.81 -6.49 -3.14
C ASP A 161 13.36 -5.06 -2.97
N ASP A 162 14.67 -4.91 -3.16
CA ASP A 162 15.37 -3.63 -3.06
C ASP A 162 15.28 -2.80 -4.36
N ALA A 163 14.44 -3.19 -5.33
CA ALA A 163 14.29 -2.42 -6.56
C ALA A 163 13.58 -1.08 -6.28
N LEU A 164 14.11 0.00 -6.87
CA LEU A 164 13.49 1.30 -6.73
C LEU A 164 12.11 1.32 -7.40
N PRO A 165 11.14 2.08 -6.85
CA PRO A 165 9.83 2.25 -7.47
C PRO A 165 9.96 2.80 -8.90
N PRO A 166 9.12 2.35 -9.85
CA PRO A 166 9.18 2.77 -11.26
C PRO A 166 9.29 4.28 -11.50
N PHE A 167 8.61 5.12 -10.72
CA PHE A 167 8.67 6.58 -10.93
C PHE A 167 9.88 7.25 -10.26
N SER A 168 10.61 6.51 -9.43
CA SER A 168 11.85 7.01 -8.81
C SER A 168 12.99 7.17 -9.82
N TYR A 169 13.04 6.33 -10.87
CA TYR A 169 14.07 6.42 -11.91
C TYR A 169 14.00 7.70 -12.73
N PHE A 170 12.81 8.28 -12.89
CA PHE A 170 12.60 9.50 -13.68
C PHE A 170 12.89 10.80 -12.90
N LEU A 171 13.09 10.72 -11.58
CA LEU A 171 13.25 11.88 -10.70
C LEU A 171 14.70 12.10 -10.21
N ILE A 172 15.69 11.36 -10.76
CA ILE A 172 17.11 11.55 -10.44
C ILE A 172 17.73 12.66 -11.30
N LYS A 173 17.25 13.88 -11.08
CA LYS A 173 18.07 15.10 -11.10
C LYS A 173 17.55 16.00 -9.99
N ARG A 174 17.95 15.68 -8.76
CA ARG A 174 17.88 16.62 -7.65
C ARG A 174 19.32 17.06 -7.43
N ASP A 175 19.70 18.12 -8.13
CA ASP A 175 20.90 18.90 -7.85
C ASP A 175 20.81 19.48 -6.42
#